data_AF-A0A3M0LB30-F1
#
_entry.id   AF-A0A3M0LB30-F1
#
_cell.length_a   1.000
_cell.length_b   1.000
_cell.length_c   1.000
_cell.angle_alpha   90.00
_cell.angle_beta   90.00
_cell.angle_gamma   90.00
#
_symmetry.space_group_name_H-M   'P 1'
#
loop_
_entity.id
_entity.type
_entity.pdbx_description
1 polymer ?
#
loop_
_entity_poly.entity_id
_entity_poly.type
_entity_poly.pdbx_seq_one_letter_code
_entity_poly.pdbx_strand_id
1 'polypeptide(L)'
;MQPKLPSRDGQDKAGAVVSSEGLQAFPVLQGATHNTYQPLAWQALTELRDAVGKYGLGSVEVMQVLRYFNASLLTPFDIRSLARALCPPVEYDFFENKWTHLAVRAVERNRTLGQGDPRHMVNIDMLMGTGNYTRAEGQAGYKPLVQEQCQQTGMAALVQTIQLATPQQPFATIIQGIDEPFRQQGSS
;
A
#
# COMPACT_ATOMS: atom_id res chain seq x y z
N MET A 1 -1.54 -37.33 -62.83
CA MET A 1 -0.92 -36.07 -62.36
C MET A 1 -1.03 -36.03 -60.85
N GLN A 2 0.11 -36.02 -60.14
CA GLN A 2 0.18 -35.65 -58.72
C GLN A 2 0.93 -34.32 -58.62
N PRO A 3 0.64 -33.47 -57.61
CA PRO A 3 1.62 -32.57 -57.04
C PRO A 3 2.05 -33.01 -55.64
N LYS A 4 3.30 -32.65 -55.33
CA LYS A 4 4.17 -33.08 -54.23
C LYS A 4 4.15 -32.05 -53.08
N LEU A 5 4.34 -32.53 -51.85
CA LEU A 5 4.37 -31.80 -50.55
C LEU A 5 5.36 -30.62 -50.48
N PRO A 6 5.25 -29.76 -49.44
CA PRO A 6 6.24 -29.87 -48.37
C PRO A 6 5.65 -29.84 -46.95
N SER A 7 6.24 -30.68 -46.08
CA SER A 7 6.14 -30.63 -44.63
C SER A 7 6.73 -29.34 -44.06
N ARG A 8 6.18 -28.85 -42.96
CA ARG A 8 6.90 -27.96 -42.05
C ARG A 8 6.43 -28.15 -40.62
N ASP A 9 7.34 -28.67 -39.81
CA ASP A 9 7.30 -28.62 -38.37
C ASP A 9 6.96 -27.21 -37.89
N GLY A 10 6.01 -27.16 -36.97
CA GLY A 10 5.51 -25.93 -36.39
C GLY A 10 4.82 -26.29 -35.09
N GLN A 11 5.63 -26.70 -34.14
CA GLN A 11 5.32 -26.87 -32.73
C GLN A 11 4.68 -25.57 -32.23
N ASP A 12 3.35 -25.47 -32.35
CA ASP A 12 2.59 -24.37 -31.78
C ASP A 12 2.52 -24.65 -30.29
N LYS A 13 3.60 -24.23 -29.62
CA LYS A 13 3.60 -23.99 -28.19
C LYS A 13 2.43 -23.03 -27.97
N ALA A 14 1.31 -23.59 -27.55
CA ALA A 14 0.36 -22.90 -26.71
C ALA A 14 1.17 -22.33 -25.57
N GLY A 15 1.64 -21.09 -25.77
CA GLY A 15 2.16 -20.25 -24.73
C GLY A 15 0.99 -20.10 -23.80
N ALA A 16 1.00 -20.93 -22.76
CA ALA A 16 0.24 -20.67 -21.56
C ALA A 16 0.61 -19.25 -21.18
N VAL A 17 -0.28 -18.31 -21.53
CA VAL A 17 -0.34 -17.03 -20.88
C VAL A 17 -0.58 -17.41 -19.44
N VAL A 18 0.51 -17.44 -18.67
CA VAL A 18 0.45 -17.31 -17.23
C VAL A 18 -0.36 -16.04 -17.04
N SER A 19 -1.63 -16.22 -16.69
CA SER A 19 -2.46 -15.12 -16.24
C SER A 19 -1.79 -14.65 -14.97
N SER A 20 -0.93 -13.65 -15.10
CA SER A 20 -0.45 -12.90 -13.97
C SER A 20 -1.69 -12.18 -13.44
N GLU A 21 -2.36 -12.80 -12.46
CA GLU A 21 -3.47 -12.21 -11.71
C GLU A 21 -3.01 -10.84 -11.23
N GLY A 22 -3.41 -9.82 -11.98
CA GLY A 22 -2.74 -8.54 -12.01
C GLY A 22 -3.02 -7.75 -10.75
N LEU A 23 -1.96 -7.38 -10.03
CA LEU A 23 -1.99 -6.28 -9.07
C LEU A 23 -2.35 -4.98 -9.81
N GLN A 24 -3.65 -4.71 -9.91
CA GLN A 24 -4.24 -3.47 -10.41
C GLN A 24 -4.83 -2.72 -9.21
N ALA A 25 -4.09 -1.79 -8.60
CA ALA A 25 -4.49 -0.95 -7.44
C ALA A 25 -4.85 0.53 -7.82
N PHE A 26 -4.27 1.63 -7.31
CA PHE A 26 -4.52 3.07 -7.66
C PHE A 26 -5.87 3.67 -7.25
N PRO A 27 -5.84 4.96 -6.90
CA PRO A 27 -6.82 5.59 -6.06
C PRO A 27 -8.14 5.79 -6.78
N VAL A 28 -9.16 5.92 -5.96
CA VAL A 28 -10.46 6.38 -6.39
C VAL A 28 -10.36 7.85 -6.80
N LEU A 29 -10.72 8.13 -8.05
CA LEU A 29 -10.92 9.50 -8.50
C LEU A 29 -12.30 9.95 -8.05
N GLN A 30 -12.35 11.01 -7.23
CA GLN A 30 -13.62 11.65 -6.85
C GLN A 30 -14.20 12.38 -8.06
N GLY A 31 -15.27 11.84 -8.62
CA GLY A 31 -16.11 12.52 -9.61
C GLY A 31 -17.27 13.26 -8.94
N ALA A 32 -17.82 14.28 -9.60
CA ALA A 32 -18.94 15.07 -9.08
C ALA A 32 -20.23 14.26 -8.82
N THR A 33 -20.35 13.06 -9.39
CA THR A 33 -21.55 12.21 -9.28
C THR A 33 -21.25 10.74 -8.95
N HIS A 34 -20.04 10.25 -9.23
CA HIS A 34 -19.63 8.89 -8.93
C HIS A 34 -18.11 8.81 -8.80
N ASN A 35 -17.66 8.03 -7.82
CA ASN A 35 -16.27 7.64 -7.66
C ASN A 35 -15.92 6.61 -8.73
N THR A 36 -14.87 6.87 -9.53
CA THR A 36 -14.41 5.92 -10.54
C THR A 36 -13.12 5.26 -10.05
N TYR A 37 -13.11 3.93 -10.04
CA TYR A 37 -11.91 3.15 -9.72
C TYR A 37 -10.95 3.13 -10.92
N GLN A 38 -9.66 3.39 -10.69
CA GLN A 38 -8.62 3.28 -11.71
C GLN A 38 -7.46 2.41 -11.22
N PRO A 39 -7.13 1.30 -11.93
CA PRO A 39 -6.00 0.42 -11.66
C PRO A 39 -4.59 1.01 -11.56
N LEU A 40 -3.82 0.48 -10.58
CA LEU A 40 -2.37 0.25 -10.44
C LEU A 40 -1.56 0.17 -11.73
N ALA A 41 -1.27 1.24 -12.47
CA ALA A 41 -0.21 1.24 -13.45
C ALA A 41 1.02 0.58 -12.82
N TRP A 42 1.28 -0.63 -13.30
CA TRP A 42 2.33 -1.52 -12.83
C TRP A 42 3.71 -0.84 -12.80
N GLN A 43 3.90 0.16 -13.66
CA GLN A 43 5.08 1.01 -13.67
C GLN A 43 5.30 1.73 -12.33
N ALA A 44 4.27 2.32 -11.71
CA ALA A 44 4.43 3.02 -10.44
C ALA A 44 4.72 2.07 -9.27
N LEU A 45 4.18 0.84 -9.31
CA LEU A 45 4.58 -0.23 -8.38
C LEU A 45 6.03 -0.65 -8.56
N THR A 46 6.47 -0.74 -9.82
CA THR A 46 7.84 -1.11 -10.15
C THR A 46 8.81 -0.03 -9.70
N GLU A 47 8.50 1.25 -9.95
CA GLU A 47 9.28 2.39 -9.45
C GLU A 47 9.37 2.40 -7.93
N LEU A 48 8.28 2.08 -7.23
CA LEU A 48 8.28 1.96 -5.78
C LEU A 48 9.18 0.81 -5.28
N ARG A 49 9.10 -0.35 -5.92
CA ARG A 49 9.95 -1.51 -5.59
C ARG A 49 11.42 -1.23 -5.86
N ASP A 50 11.72 -0.56 -6.98
CA ASP A 50 13.09 -0.18 -7.34
C ASP A 50 13.64 0.84 -6.33
N ALA A 51 12.83 1.80 -5.86
CA ALA A 51 13.20 2.72 -4.80
C ALA A 51 13.49 2.00 -3.48
N VAL A 52 12.68 1.01 -3.09
CA VAL A 52 12.96 0.18 -1.91
C VAL A 52 14.29 -0.57 -2.06
N GLY A 53 14.55 -1.16 -3.23
CA GLY A 53 15.82 -1.86 -3.49
C GLY A 53 17.03 -0.92 -3.46
N LYS A 54 16.88 0.33 -3.90
CA LYS A 54 17.95 1.31 -3.98
C LYS A 54 18.23 2.03 -2.65
N TYR A 55 17.18 2.40 -1.91
CA TYR A 55 17.28 3.29 -0.74
C TYR A 55 16.95 2.58 0.58
N GLY A 56 16.29 1.43 0.53
CA GLY A 56 15.78 0.73 1.71
C GLY A 56 14.37 1.18 2.11
N LEU A 57 13.61 0.27 2.72
CA LEU A 57 12.18 0.44 3.05
C LEU A 57 11.88 1.65 3.95
N GLY A 58 12.80 1.98 4.85
CA GLY A 58 12.67 3.10 5.81
C GLY A 58 13.18 4.46 5.33
N SER A 59 13.67 4.54 4.10
CA SER A 59 14.32 5.74 3.58
C SER A 59 13.36 6.90 3.40
N VAL A 60 13.90 8.13 3.42
CA VAL A 60 13.10 9.35 3.21
C VAL A 60 12.47 9.38 1.81
N GLU A 61 13.15 8.79 0.83
CA GLU A 61 12.70 8.61 -0.55
C GLU A 61 11.46 7.71 -0.62
N VAL A 62 11.54 6.51 -0.04
CA VAL A 62 10.40 5.57 0.00
C VAL A 62 9.22 6.19 0.76
N MET A 63 9.49 6.87 1.88
CA MET A 63 8.46 7.58 2.64
C MET A 63 7.83 8.75 1.86
N GLN A 64 8.59 9.43 1.01
CA GLN A 64 8.06 10.50 0.16
C GLN A 64 7.14 9.95 -0.94
N VAL A 65 7.52 8.85 -1.58
CA VAL A 65 6.67 8.18 -2.59
C VAL A 65 5.39 7.65 -1.92
N LEU A 66 5.49 7.10 -0.71
CA LEU A 66 4.32 6.65 0.04
C LEU A 66 3.37 7.82 0.38
N ARG A 67 3.91 8.99 0.76
CA ARG A 67 3.12 10.21 0.98
C ARG A 67 2.39 10.66 -0.27
N TYR A 68 3.01 10.55 -1.45
CA TYR A 68 2.39 10.88 -2.72
C TYR A 68 1.15 10.01 -2.99
N PHE A 69 1.27 8.68 -2.80
CA PHE A 69 0.11 7.79 -2.91
C PHE A 69 -0.99 8.12 -1.89
N ASN A 70 -0.59 8.38 -0.64
CA ASN A 70 -1.53 8.72 0.44
C ASN A 70 -2.24 10.08 0.24
N ALA A 71 -1.75 10.94 -0.66
CA ALA A 71 -2.45 12.18 -1.01
C ALA A 71 -3.72 11.93 -1.84
N SER A 72 -3.83 10.73 -2.43
CA SER A 72 -5.03 10.29 -3.15
C SER A 72 -5.90 9.39 -2.27
N LEU A 73 -7.16 9.22 -2.64
CA LEU A 73 -8.10 8.39 -1.90
C LEU A 73 -7.91 6.91 -2.27
N LEU A 74 -7.37 6.12 -1.34
CA LEU A 74 -7.02 4.71 -1.54
C LEU A 74 -8.13 3.80 -1.02
N THR A 75 -8.45 2.76 -1.79
CA THR A 75 -9.28 1.65 -1.32
C THR A 75 -8.45 0.69 -0.45
N PRO A 76 -9.09 -0.14 0.39
CA PRO A 76 -8.40 -1.24 1.07
C PRO A 76 -7.57 -2.13 0.13
N PHE A 77 -8.06 -2.40 -1.08
CA PHE A 77 -7.36 -3.18 -2.09
C PHE A 77 -6.05 -2.50 -2.51
N ASP A 78 -6.08 -1.17 -2.68
CA ASP A 78 -4.89 -0.41 -3.07
C ASP A 78 -3.81 -0.46 -1.99
N ILE A 79 -4.22 -0.29 -0.73
CA ILE A 79 -3.31 -0.32 0.42
C ILE A 79 -2.67 -1.70 0.57
N ARG A 80 -3.44 -2.78 0.38
CA ARG A 80 -2.88 -4.15 0.36
C ARG A 80 -1.88 -4.34 -0.76
N SER A 81 -2.17 -3.81 -1.94
CA SER A 81 -1.27 -3.90 -3.09
C SER A 81 0.02 -3.11 -2.87
N LEU A 82 -0.07 -1.92 -2.27
CA LEU A 82 1.10 -1.14 -1.83
C LEU A 82 1.91 -1.92 -0.80
N ALA A 83 1.27 -2.48 0.23
CA ALA A 83 1.95 -3.27 1.25
C ALA A 83 2.66 -4.50 0.67
N ARG A 84 2.03 -5.23 -0.26
CA ARG A 84 2.66 -6.38 -0.95
C ARG A 84 3.86 -5.97 -1.81
N ALA A 85 3.84 -4.77 -2.39
CA ALA A 85 4.94 -4.28 -3.20
C ALA A 85 6.13 -3.78 -2.35
N LEU A 86 5.85 -3.30 -1.14
CA LEU A 86 6.82 -2.69 -0.23
C LEU A 86 7.44 -3.68 0.76
N CYS A 87 6.61 -4.55 1.32
CA CYS A 87 6.98 -5.41 2.44
C CYS A 87 7.38 -6.79 1.93
N PRO A 88 8.55 -7.33 2.33
CA PRO A 88 8.81 -8.76 2.25
C PRO A 88 7.77 -9.55 3.07
N PRO A 89 7.66 -10.88 2.88
CA PRO A 89 6.59 -11.67 3.49
C PRO A 89 6.44 -11.51 5.01
N VAL A 90 7.56 -11.46 5.74
CA VAL A 90 7.56 -11.31 7.20
C VAL A 90 7.01 -9.94 7.63
N GLU A 91 7.43 -8.87 6.96
CA GLU A 91 6.92 -7.52 7.19
C GLU A 91 5.44 -7.40 6.79
N TYR A 92 5.00 -8.13 5.77
CA TYR A 92 3.59 -8.15 5.37
C TYR A 92 2.70 -8.77 6.47
N ASP A 93 3.15 -9.84 7.13
CA ASP A 93 2.43 -10.41 8.29
C ASP A 93 2.31 -9.39 9.44
N PHE A 94 3.37 -8.62 9.71
CA PHE A 94 3.31 -7.54 10.71
C PHE A 94 2.33 -6.44 10.31
N PHE A 95 2.27 -6.09 9.03
CA PHE A 95 1.30 -5.16 8.49
C PHE A 95 -0.14 -5.64 8.67
N GLU A 96 -0.45 -6.88 8.33
CA GLU A 96 -1.81 -7.42 8.48
C GLU A 96 -2.26 -7.43 9.95
N ASN A 97 -1.36 -7.82 10.86
CA ASN A 97 -1.63 -7.77 12.29
C ASN A 97 -1.88 -6.34 12.78
N LYS A 98 -1.02 -5.38 12.41
CA LYS A 98 -1.19 -3.97 12.79
C LYS A 98 -2.49 -3.38 12.26
N TRP A 99 -2.85 -3.66 11.00
CA TRP A 99 -4.09 -3.16 10.42
C TRP A 99 -5.30 -3.77 11.13
N THR A 100 -5.28 -5.06 11.44
CA THR A 100 -6.32 -5.72 12.24
C THR A 100 -6.53 -5.01 13.58
N HIS A 101 -5.46 -4.73 14.32
CA HIS A 101 -5.55 -4.01 15.59
C HIS A 101 -6.13 -2.59 15.44
N LEU A 102 -5.70 -1.85 14.42
CA LEU A 102 -6.21 -0.50 14.16
C LEU A 102 -7.68 -0.51 13.72
N ALA A 103 -8.09 -1.50 12.92
CA ALA A 103 -9.46 -1.69 12.47
C ALA A 103 -10.39 -2.06 13.63
N VAL A 104 -9.99 -2.98 14.51
CA VAL A 104 -10.74 -3.31 15.75
C VAL A 104 -11.00 -2.04 16.57
N ARG A 105 -9.94 -1.27 16.86
CA ARG A 105 -10.06 -0.03 17.64
C ARG A 105 -10.92 1.02 16.94
N ALA A 106 -10.91 1.07 15.60
CA ALA A 106 -11.75 1.98 14.83
C ALA A 106 -13.24 1.58 14.93
N VAL A 107 -13.56 0.29 14.77
CA VAL A 107 -14.93 -0.23 14.90
C VAL A 107 -15.48 -0.02 16.31
N GLU A 108 -14.67 -0.26 17.34
CA GLU A 108 -15.07 0.02 18.73
C GLU A 108 -15.41 1.50 18.94
N ARG A 109 -14.61 2.41 18.39
CA ARG A 109 -14.90 3.85 18.42
C ARG A 109 -16.14 4.21 17.61
N ASN A 110 -16.40 3.54 16.49
CA ASN A 110 -17.58 3.84 15.67
C ASN A 110 -18.90 3.58 16.41
N ARG A 111 -18.92 2.70 17.41
CA ARG A 111 -20.12 2.43 18.24
C ARG A 111 -20.58 3.64 19.05
N THR A 112 -19.70 4.61 19.30
CA THR A 112 -20.06 5.84 20.02
C THR A 112 -20.57 6.95 19.08
N LEU A 113 -20.48 6.75 17.76
CA LEU A 113 -21.02 7.67 16.77
C LEU A 113 -22.55 7.56 16.71
N GLY A 114 -23.22 8.65 16.33
CA GLY A 114 -24.67 8.64 16.13
C GLY A 114 -25.11 7.65 15.04
N GLN A 115 -26.33 7.12 15.15
CA GLN A 115 -26.87 6.10 14.23
C GLN A 115 -26.91 6.53 12.75
N GLY A 116 -26.95 7.84 12.48
CA GLY A 116 -26.88 8.40 11.12
C GLY A 116 -25.48 8.46 10.52
N ASP A 117 -24.42 8.24 11.31
CA ASP A 117 -23.05 8.24 10.81
C ASP A 117 -22.80 6.98 9.99
N PRO A 118 -22.31 7.09 8.74
CA PRO A 118 -22.09 5.94 7.88
C PRO A 118 -21.08 4.94 8.42
N ARG A 119 -20.21 5.33 9.36
CA ARG A 119 -19.21 4.47 9.98
C ARG A 119 -19.78 3.60 11.09
N HIS A 120 -20.98 3.88 11.60
CA HIS A 120 -21.60 3.13 12.69
C HIS A 120 -21.80 1.63 12.35
N MET A 121 -22.08 1.32 11.08
CA MET A 121 -22.32 -0.04 10.59
C MET A 121 -21.08 -0.71 9.97
N VAL A 122 -19.92 -0.06 10.01
CA VAL A 122 -18.69 -0.59 9.44
C VAL A 122 -18.14 -1.72 10.30
N ASN A 123 -17.79 -2.83 9.68
CA ASN A 123 -17.12 -3.96 10.33
C ASN A 123 -15.62 -4.01 9.95
N ILE A 124 -14.87 -4.88 10.63
CA ILE A 124 -13.42 -5.04 10.43
C ILE A 124 -13.11 -5.43 8.98
N ASP A 125 -13.89 -6.36 8.42
CA ASP A 125 -13.69 -6.84 7.06
C ASP A 125 -13.83 -5.74 6.01
N MET A 126 -14.76 -4.81 6.21
CA MET A 126 -14.95 -3.67 5.33
C MET A 126 -13.77 -2.70 5.39
N LEU A 127 -13.25 -2.42 6.60
CA LEU A 127 -12.07 -1.56 6.78
C LEU A 127 -10.82 -2.15 6.14
N MET A 128 -10.70 -3.48 6.18
CA MET A 128 -9.53 -4.20 5.69
C MET A 128 -9.70 -4.73 4.26
N GLY A 129 -10.88 -4.61 3.65
CA GLY A 129 -11.17 -5.19 2.33
C GLY A 129 -11.05 -6.71 2.28
N THR A 130 -11.51 -7.40 3.33
CA THR A 130 -11.49 -8.87 3.44
C THR A 130 -12.90 -9.46 3.36
N GLY A 131 -13.00 -10.78 3.33
CA GLY A 131 -14.29 -11.48 3.24
C GLY A 131 -15.07 -11.05 2.00
N ASN A 132 -16.28 -10.55 2.20
CA ASN A 132 -17.16 -10.11 1.10
C ASN A 132 -16.76 -8.75 0.47
N TYR A 133 -15.73 -8.09 1.02
CA TYR A 133 -15.33 -6.73 0.65
C TYR A 133 -14.04 -6.69 -0.17
N THR A 134 -13.62 -7.78 -0.80
CA THR A 134 -12.31 -7.88 -1.48
C THR A 134 -12.22 -7.15 -2.82
N ARG A 135 -13.36 -6.88 -3.46
CA ARG A 135 -13.42 -6.30 -4.81
C ARG A 135 -13.20 -4.78 -4.79
N ALA A 136 -12.19 -4.32 -5.52
CA ALA A 136 -11.81 -2.91 -5.55
C ALA A 136 -12.93 -2.00 -6.09
N GLU A 137 -13.68 -2.43 -7.10
CA GLU A 137 -14.80 -1.64 -7.64
C GLU A 137 -15.91 -1.47 -6.60
N GLY A 138 -16.15 -2.48 -5.78
CA GLY A 138 -17.10 -2.41 -4.66
C GLY A 138 -16.61 -1.47 -3.56
N GLN A 139 -15.31 -1.48 -3.27
CA GLN A 139 -14.68 -0.59 -2.29
C GLN A 139 -14.70 0.88 -2.73
N ALA A 140 -14.60 1.16 -4.03
CA ALA A 140 -14.65 2.53 -4.55
C ALA A 140 -16.02 3.20 -4.35
N GLY A 141 -17.07 2.41 -4.19
CA GLY A 141 -18.42 2.87 -3.87
C GLY A 141 -18.68 3.17 -2.39
N TYR A 142 -17.67 3.04 -1.51
CA TYR A 142 -17.84 3.35 -0.10
C TYR A 142 -18.18 4.84 0.11
N LYS A 143 -18.94 5.11 1.16
CA LYS A 143 -19.21 6.49 1.58
C LYS A 143 -17.88 7.17 1.96
N PRO A 144 -17.69 8.47 1.67
CA PRO A 144 -16.40 9.15 1.87
C PRO A 144 -15.78 8.95 3.25
N LEU A 145 -16.56 9.12 4.32
CA LEU A 145 -16.08 8.94 5.70
C LEU A 145 -15.63 7.51 6.02
N VAL A 146 -16.22 6.50 5.37
CA VAL A 146 -15.81 5.10 5.52
C VAL A 146 -14.52 4.86 4.76
N GLN A 147 -14.42 5.40 3.55
CA GLN A 147 -13.23 5.29 2.72
C GLN A 147 -12.01 5.97 3.36
N GLU A 148 -12.19 7.17 3.92
CA GLU A 148 -11.15 7.85 4.71
C GLU A 148 -10.71 7.01 5.92
N GLN A 149 -11.64 6.36 6.63
CA GLN A 149 -11.31 5.51 7.76
C GLN A 149 -10.54 4.24 7.34
N CYS A 150 -10.92 3.62 6.23
CA CYS A 150 -10.17 2.52 5.62
C CYS A 150 -8.72 2.95 5.34
N GLN A 151 -8.55 4.09 4.67
CA GLN A 151 -7.23 4.62 4.32
C GLN A 151 -6.41 4.98 5.57
N GLN A 152 -7.00 5.68 6.54
CA GLN A 152 -6.31 6.07 7.77
C GLN A 152 -5.78 4.85 8.53
N THR A 153 -6.61 3.81 8.69
CA THR A 153 -6.21 2.60 9.43
C THR A 153 -5.17 1.79 8.67
N GLY A 154 -5.35 1.60 7.36
CA GLY A 154 -4.43 0.83 6.54
C GLY A 154 -3.07 1.50 6.34
N MET A 155 -3.06 2.81 6.05
CA MET A 155 -1.81 3.55 5.85
C MET A 155 -1.05 3.73 7.17
N ALA A 156 -1.75 3.92 8.29
CA ALA A 156 -1.10 3.93 9.60
C ALA A 156 -0.46 2.58 9.92
N ALA A 157 -1.11 1.46 9.58
CA ALA A 157 -0.51 0.13 9.74
C ALA A 157 0.75 -0.03 8.89
N LEU A 158 0.69 0.36 7.61
CA LEU A 158 1.82 0.26 6.68
C LEU A 158 3.01 1.09 7.13
N VAL A 159 2.80 2.36 7.50
CA VAL A 159 3.86 3.23 8.01
C VAL A 159 4.47 2.67 9.30
N GLN A 160 3.67 2.17 10.22
CA GLN A 160 4.18 1.57 11.46
C GLN A 160 4.96 0.27 11.21
N THR A 161 4.59 -0.53 10.21
CA THR A 161 5.38 -1.70 9.79
C THR A 161 6.73 -1.28 9.24
N ILE A 162 6.75 -0.29 8.34
CA ILE A 162 7.99 0.24 7.76
C ILE A 162 8.93 0.76 8.86
N GLN A 163 8.41 1.54 9.80
CA GLN A 163 9.19 2.08 10.92
C GLN A 163 9.76 0.99 11.83
N LEU A 164 9.03 -0.12 12.02
CA LEU A 164 9.49 -1.27 12.79
C LEU A 164 10.60 -2.03 12.06
N ALA A 165 10.48 -2.19 10.74
CA ALA A 165 11.47 -2.88 9.90
C ALA A 165 12.73 -2.02 9.66
N THR A 166 12.64 -0.71 9.86
CA THR A 166 13.77 0.21 9.72
C THR A 166 14.65 0.12 10.96
N PRO A 167 15.96 -0.17 10.82
CA PRO A 167 16.89 -0.11 11.95
C PRO A 167 16.80 1.26 12.60
N GLN A 168 16.22 1.33 13.80
CA GLN A 168 16.28 2.54 14.60
C GLN A 168 17.74 2.70 15.01
N GLN A 169 18.39 3.79 14.60
CA GLN A 169 19.66 4.13 15.22
C GLN A 169 19.38 4.26 16.72
N PRO A 170 20.07 3.48 17.58
CA PRO A 170 19.93 3.72 19.00
C PRO A 170 20.33 5.18 19.25
N PHE A 171 19.56 5.90 20.06
CA PHE A 171 19.95 7.19 20.64
C PHE A 171 21.16 7.05 21.59
N ALA A 172 22.04 6.07 21.35
CA ALA A 172 23.23 5.79 22.12
C ALA A 172 24.42 6.53 21.48
N THR A 173 24.64 7.71 22.07
CA THR A 173 25.93 8.40 22.18
C THR A 173 26.49 9.04 20.92
N ILE A 174 26.09 10.29 20.67
CA ILE A 174 27.03 11.29 20.16
C ILE A 174 28.11 11.44 21.25
N ILE A 175 29.15 10.60 21.22
CA ILE A 175 30.42 10.97 21.83
C ILE A 175 31.05 11.91 20.82
N GLN A 176 31.17 13.19 21.19
CA GLN A 176 32.10 14.09 20.50
C GLN A 176 33.44 13.36 20.46
N GLY A 177 33.88 13.00 19.26
CA GLY A 177 35.22 12.46 19.10
C GLY A 177 36.21 13.46 19.71
N ILE A 178 37.24 12.95 20.36
CA ILE A 178 38.28 13.76 21.04
C ILE A 178 38.90 14.82 20.09
N ASP A 179 38.70 14.71 18.78
CA ASP A 179 39.20 15.60 17.74
C ASP A 179 38.16 16.49 17.02
N GLU A 180 36.91 16.65 17.50
CA GLU A 180 35.98 17.63 16.91
C GLU A 180 35.98 18.96 17.68
N PRO A 181 36.53 20.06 17.13
CA PRO A 181 36.51 21.35 17.80
C PRO A 181 35.09 21.92 17.80
N PHE A 182 34.56 22.15 19.01
CA PHE A 182 33.30 22.84 19.26
C PHE A 182 33.37 24.24 18.64
N ARG A 183 32.67 24.48 17.53
CA ARG A 183 32.58 25.82 16.94
C ARG A 183 31.74 26.70 17.85
N GLN A 184 32.40 27.48 18.70
CA GLN A 184 31.78 28.61 19.38
C GLN A 184 31.34 29.62 18.31
N GLN A 185 30.04 29.88 18.22
CA GLN A 185 29.53 31.06 17.53
C GLN A 185 29.91 32.29 18.34
N GLY A 186 30.96 32.99 17.92
CA GLY A 186 31.19 34.36 18.32
C GLY A 186 30.21 35.27 17.57
N SER A 187 29.28 35.89 18.30
CA SER A 187 28.53 37.04 17.80
C SER A 187 29.49 38.18 17.49
N SER A 188 29.29 38.80 16.33
CA SER A 188 29.95 40.03 15.91
C SER A 188 29.42 41.26 16.63
#